data_AF-A0AAE0AM27-F1
#
_entry.id   AF-A0AAE0AM27-F1
#
_cell.length_a   1.000
_cell.length_b   1.000
_cell.length_c   1.000
_cell.angle_alpha   90.00
_cell.angle_beta   90.00
_cell.angle_gamma   90.00
#
_symmetry.space_group_name_H-M   'P 1'
#
loop_
_entity.id
_entity.type
_entity.pdbx_description
1 polymer ?
#
loop_
_entity_poly.entity_id
_entity_poly.type
_entity_poly.pdbx_seq_one_letter_code
_entity_poly.pdbx_strand_id
1 'polypeptide(L)'
;MGLIGRIWKVKEEVDIEFVQSNVYTFHFKSVDDRIHVLARWPWTFDVDLIVLVEPSGKGDIENMNFSRNECWVQIHLVPLLSMTTEIGWFLENLVGDVSDVDAGINGDCSGIFLRVCVKIDV
;
A
#
# COMPACT_ATOMS: atom_id res chain seq x y z
N MET A 1 -20.89 -8.82 7.63
CA MET A 1 -19.69 -8.34 6.90
C MET A 1 -20.09 -7.32 5.85
N GLY A 2 -19.65 -6.07 5.98
CA GLY A 2 -19.92 -4.99 5.02
C GLY A 2 -19.21 -5.16 3.66
N LEU A 3 -19.44 -4.24 2.73
CA LEU A 3 -18.82 -4.26 1.39
C LEU A 3 -17.30 -4.09 1.46
N ILE A 4 -16.81 -3.12 2.22
CA ILE A 4 -15.37 -2.89 2.44
C ILE A 4 -14.70 -4.13 3.02
N GLY A 5 -15.28 -4.77 4.04
CA GLY A 5 -14.72 -5.99 4.61
C GLY A 5 -14.58 -7.13 3.59
N ARG A 6 -15.49 -7.22 2.61
CA ARG A 6 -15.38 -8.19 1.51
C ARG A 6 -14.27 -7.83 0.52
N ILE A 7 -14.12 -6.56 0.18
CA ILE A 7 -13.05 -6.06 -0.73
C ILE A 7 -11.68 -6.34 -0.11
N TRP A 8 -11.54 -6.02 1.18
CA TRP A 8 -10.30 -6.19 1.94
C TRP A 8 -10.04 -7.61 2.41
N LYS A 9 -11.01 -8.52 2.24
CA LYS A 9 -10.92 -9.94 2.65
C LYS A 9 -10.53 -10.11 4.12
N VAL A 10 -11.02 -9.21 4.97
CA VAL A 10 -10.86 -9.33 6.43
C VAL A 10 -11.63 -10.56 6.93
N LYS A 11 -11.19 -11.13 8.04
CA LYS A 11 -11.85 -12.27 8.69
C LYS A 11 -12.92 -11.81 9.66
N GLU A 12 -12.69 -10.68 10.33
CA GLU A 12 -13.60 -10.08 11.28
C GLU A 12 -14.23 -8.79 10.75
N GLU A 13 -15.28 -8.34 11.42
CA GLU A 13 -15.96 -7.12 11.04
C GLU A 13 -15.09 -5.88 11.26
N VAL A 14 -15.24 -4.91 10.36
CA VAL A 14 -14.62 -3.59 10.44
C VAL A 14 -15.75 -2.58 10.60
N ASP A 15 -15.73 -1.86 11.72
CA ASP A 15 -16.68 -0.77 11.95
C ASP A 15 -16.14 0.49 11.28
N ILE A 16 -17.00 1.19 10.55
CA ILE A 16 -16.62 2.35 9.72
C ILE A 16 -17.39 3.56 10.21
N GLU A 17 -16.69 4.63 10.56
CA GLU A 17 -17.31 5.88 11.01
C GLU A 17 -16.88 7.04 10.11
N PHE A 18 -17.84 7.89 9.75
CA PHE A 18 -17.55 9.14 9.06
C PHE A 18 -17.02 10.16 10.06
N VAL A 19 -15.91 10.83 9.73
CA VAL A 19 -15.38 11.89 10.57
C VAL A 19 -15.65 13.27 9.97
N GLN A 20 -15.13 13.53 8.77
CA GLN A 20 -15.31 14.81 8.07
C GLN A 20 -14.93 14.66 6.59
N SER A 21 -15.43 15.51 5.71
CA SER A 21 -14.86 15.79 4.37
C SER A 21 -14.10 14.62 3.69
N ASN A 22 -14.79 13.51 3.37
CA ASN A 22 -14.21 12.32 2.73
C ASN A 22 -13.14 11.56 3.55
N VAL A 23 -13.17 11.70 4.88
CA VAL A 23 -12.31 11.01 5.85
C VAL A 23 -13.19 10.12 6.73
N TYR A 24 -12.74 8.87 6.86
CA TYR A 24 -13.41 7.82 7.61
C TYR A 24 -12.42 7.10 8.53
N THR A 25 -12.87 6.66 9.70
CA THR A 25 -12.11 5.75 10.56
C THR A 25 -12.54 4.31 10.32
N PHE A 26 -11.56 3.40 10.34
CA PHE A 26 -11.77 1.97 10.22
C PHE A 26 -11.33 1.30 11.52
N HIS A 27 -12.29 0.77 12.28
CA HIS A 27 -12.04 0.06 13.53
C HIS A 27 -12.01 -1.44 13.27
N PHE A 28 -10.80 -1.99 13.19
CA PHE A 28 -10.57 -3.41 13.00
C PHE A 28 -10.69 -4.16 14.33
N LYS A 29 -11.50 -5.23 14.35
CA LYS A 29 -11.59 -6.14 15.51
C LYS A 29 -10.37 -7.07 15.60
N SER A 30 -9.74 -7.36 14.46
CA SER A 30 -8.53 -8.18 14.36
C SER A 30 -7.30 -7.35 13.96
N VAL A 31 -6.23 -7.46 14.73
CA VAL A 31 -4.92 -6.85 14.41
C VAL A 31 -4.33 -7.47 13.14
N ASP A 32 -4.52 -8.77 12.93
CA ASP A 32 -4.06 -9.45 11.72
C ASP A 32 -4.75 -8.90 10.47
N ASP A 33 -6.06 -8.63 10.55
CA ASP A 33 -6.80 -8.00 9.46
C ASP A 33 -6.31 -6.57 9.20
N ARG A 34 -6.00 -5.80 10.26
CA ARG A 34 -5.43 -4.45 10.10
C ARG A 34 -4.08 -4.49 9.39
N ILE A 35 -3.15 -5.32 9.86
CA ILE A 35 -1.83 -5.50 9.25
C ILE A 35 -1.97 -5.97 7.81
N HIS A 36 -2.88 -6.91 7.56
CA HIS A 36 -3.16 -7.42 6.23
C HIS A 36 -3.62 -6.34 5.24
N VAL A 37 -4.57 -5.51 5.66
CA VAL A 37 -5.09 -4.42 4.83
C VAL A 37 -4.02 -3.36 4.58
N LEU A 38 -3.25 -3.00 5.61
CA LEU A 38 -2.12 -2.07 5.52
C LEU A 38 -0.88 -2.66 4.83
N ALA A 39 -0.88 -3.91 4.40
CA ALA A 39 0.20 -4.48 3.60
C ALA A 39 -0.15 -4.55 2.09
N ARG A 40 -1.41 -4.31 1.73
CA ARG A 40 -1.98 -4.63 0.40
C ARG A 40 -2.32 -3.43 -0.47
N TRP A 41 -1.60 -2.34 -0.30
CA TRP A 41 -1.76 -1.11 -1.08
C TRP A 41 -1.58 -1.29 -2.60
N PRO A 42 -2.25 -0.48 -3.44
CA PRO A 42 -3.27 0.51 -3.10
C PRO A 42 -4.69 -0.08 -3.06
N TRP A 43 -5.59 0.51 -2.26
CA TRP A 43 -7.00 0.12 -2.23
C TRP A 43 -7.85 1.09 -3.02
N THR A 44 -8.78 0.58 -3.83
CA THR A 44 -9.76 1.39 -4.56
C THR A 44 -11.17 1.00 -4.19
N PHE A 45 -12.08 1.97 -4.10
CA PHE A 45 -13.50 1.76 -3.92
C PHE A 45 -14.28 2.70 -4.84
N ASP A 46 -15.18 2.15 -5.64
CA ASP A 46 -15.99 2.91 -6.60
C ASP A 46 -15.17 3.85 -7.49
N VAL A 47 -14.04 3.33 -8.02
CA VAL A 47 -13.08 4.05 -8.89
C VAL A 47 -12.20 5.07 -8.14
N ASP A 48 -12.53 5.42 -6.89
CA ASP A 48 -11.73 6.30 -6.05
C ASP A 48 -10.63 5.54 -5.29
N LEU A 49 -9.47 6.19 -5.14
CA LEU A 49 -8.36 5.69 -4.33
C LEU A 49 -8.64 5.92 -2.84
N ILE A 50 -8.45 4.90 -2.03
CA ILE A 50 -8.46 5.00 -0.58
C ILE A 50 -7.02 5.15 -0.09
N VAL A 51 -6.74 6.30 0.52
CA VAL A 51 -5.52 6.53 1.29
C VAL A 51 -5.80 6.18 2.74
N LEU A 52 -5.13 5.15 3.27
CA LEU A 52 -5.17 4.84 4.68
C LEU A 52 -3.94 5.47 5.34
N VAL A 53 -4.10 5.94 6.55
CA VAL A 53 -3.00 6.51 7.35
C VAL A 53 -3.23 6.01 8.76
N GLU A 54 -2.24 5.34 9.35
CA GLU A 54 -2.33 5.00 10.76
C GLU A 54 -2.28 6.31 11.58
N PRO A 55 -3.30 6.60 12.42
CA PRO A 55 -3.28 7.78 13.28
C PRO A 55 -2.10 7.71 14.25
N SER A 56 -1.37 8.81 14.39
CA SER A 56 -0.30 8.93 15.39
C SER A 56 -0.68 9.91 16.50
N GLY A 57 -0.14 9.69 17.70
CA GLY A 57 -0.41 10.55 18.86
C GLY A 57 -1.88 10.54 19.29
N LYS A 58 -2.50 11.72 19.35
CA LYS A 58 -3.92 11.88 19.74
C LYS A 58 -4.91 11.66 18.58
N GLY A 59 -4.43 11.37 17.37
CA GLY A 59 -5.30 11.15 16.21
C GLY A 59 -5.95 12.43 15.68
N ASP A 60 -5.24 13.55 15.77
CA ASP A 60 -5.71 14.81 15.19
C ASP A 60 -5.61 14.74 13.66
N ILE A 61 -6.76 14.72 13.00
CA ILE A 61 -6.88 14.56 11.55
C ILE A 61 -6.20 15.72 10.81
N GLU A 62 -6.18 16.92 11.39
CA GLU A 62 -5.53 18.09 10.78
C GLU A 62 -4.02 17.90 10.61
N ASN A 63 -3.42 17.01 11.40
CA ASN A 63 -1.99 16.67 11.34
C ASN A 63 -1.70 15.39 10.54
N MET A 64 -2.74 14.72 10.02
CA MET A 64 -2.58 13.51 9.22
C MET A 64 -2.32 13.86 7.76
N ASN A 65 -1.33 13.22 7.15
CA ASN A 65 -0.97 13.46 5.76
C ASN A 65 -1.56 12.39 4.84
N PHE A 66 -2.56 12.78 4.05
CA PHE A 66 -3.21 11.94 3.04
C PHE A 66 -2.73 12.19 1.60
N SER A 67 -1.68 13.01 1.41
CA SER A 67 -1.19 13.40 0.07
C SER A 67 -0.39 12.31 -0.64
N ARG A 68 -0.07 11.20 0.03
CA ARG A 68 0.76 10.13 -0.51
C ARG A 68 0.15 8.77 -0.29
N ASN A 69 0.30 7.90 -1.28
CA ASN A 69 -0.06 6.48 -1.18
C ASN A 69 1.11 5.62 -1.69
N GLU A 70 1.23 4.41 -1.16
CA GLU A 70 2.20 3.43 -1.65
C GLU A 70 1.53 2.50 -2.67
N CYS A 71 2.20 2.21 -3.77
CA CYS A 71 1.69 1.24 -4.73
C CYS A 71 2.81 0.39 -5.33
N TRP A 72 2.47 -0.87 -5.59
CA TRP A 72 3.36 -1.78 -6.31
C TRP A 72 3.27 -1.53 -7.81
N VAL A 73 4.40 -1.20 -8.41
CA VAL A 73 4.56 -1.05 -9.86
C VAL A 73 5.45 -2.14 -10.42
N GLN A 74 5.19 -2.52 -11.66
CA GLN A 74 5.97 -3.52 -12.39
C GLN A 74 6.87 -2.83 -13.42
N ILE A 75 8.16 -3.11 -13.35
CA ILE A 75 9.16 -2.63 -14.30
C ILE A 75 9.48 -3.79 -15.23
N HIS A 76 9.07 -3.64 -16.48
CA HIS A 76 9.27 -4.63 -17.53
C HIS A 76 10.56 -4.37 -18.31
N LEU A 77 11.01 -5.38 -19.05
CA LEU A 77 12.19 -5.31 -19.92
C LEU A 77 13.51 -5.04 -19.17
N VAL A 78 13.54 -5.34 -17.87
CA VAL A 78 14.79 -5.38 -17.10
C VAL A 78 15.58 -6.61 -17.57
N PRO A 79 16.86 -6.45 -17.97
CA PRO A 79 17.69 -7.59 -18.34
C PRO A 79 17.73 -8.65 -17.23
N LEU A 80 17.73 -9.93 -17.59
CA LEU A 80 17.67 -11.05 -16.63
C LEU A 80 18.73 -10.96 -15.53
N LEU A 81 19.96 -10.57 -15.88
CA LEU A 81 21.08 -10.42 -14.94
C LEU A 81 21.00 -9.15 -14.09
N SER A 82 20.03 -8.27 -14.35
CA SER A 82 19.78 -7.02 -13.64
C SER A 82 18.48 -7.06 -12.84
N MET A 83 17.80 -8.20 -12.78
CA MET A 83 16.64 -8.36 -11.91
C MET A 83 17.10 -8.68 -10.49
N THR A 84 17.65 -7.67 -9.83
CA THR A 84 18.12 -7.75 -8.45
C THR A 84 17.49 -6.65 -7.62
N THR A 85 17.51 -6.82 -6.30
CA THR A 85 16.95 -5.82 -5.37
C THR A 85 17.71 -4.50 -5.46
N GLU A 86 19.03 -4.56 -5.68
CA GLU A 86 19.89 -3.39 -5.84
C GLU A 86 19.49 -2.54 -7.05
N ILE A 87 19.08 -3.18 -8.15
CA ILE A 87 18.56 -2.45 -9.32
C ILE A 87 17.20 -1.83 -9.00
N GLY A 88 16.36 -2.49 -8.20
CA GLY A 88 15.10 -1.89 -7.74
C GLY A 88 15.31 -0.60 -6.96
N TRP A 89 16.25 -0.61 -6.01
CA TRP A 89 16.63 0.58 -5.25
C TRP A 89 17.34 1.63 -6.12
N PHE A 90 18.19 1.21 -7.06
CA PHE A 90 18.84 2.13 -7.99
C PHE A 90 17.85 2.94 -8.84
N LEU A 91 16.67 2.39 -9.09
CA LEU A 91 15.62 3.03 -9.90
C LEU A 91 14.75 4.03 -9.12
N GLU A 92 15.03 4.28 -7.82
CA GLU A 92 14.32 5.26 -6.99
C GLU A 92 14.16 6.62 -7.69
N ASN A 93 15.24 7.20 -8.20
CA ASN A 93 15.15 8.51 -8.87
C ASN A 93 14.39 8.49 -10.22
N LEU A 94 14.14 7.32 -10.80
CA LEU A 94 13.44 7.18 -12.09
C LEU A 94 11.93 6.94 -11.91
N VAL A 95 11.56 6.14 -10.90
CA VAL A 95 10.19 5.64 -10.73
C VAL A 95 9.46 6.38 -9.59
N GLY A 96 10.20 7.02 -8.68
CA GLY A 96 9.68 7.74 -7.53
C GLY A 96 10.29 7.23 -6.22
N ASP A 97 9.85 7.78 -5.10
CA ASP A 97 10.32 7.40 -3.77
C ASP A 97 10.02 5.91 -3.49
N VAL A 98 10.99 5.02 -3.72
CA VAL A 98 10.86 3.56 -3.55
C VAL A 98 10.82 3.27 -2.04
N SER A 99 9.76 2.60 -1.58
CA SER A 99 9.62 2.17 -0.18
C SER A 99 9.99 0.70 0.02
N ASP A 100 9.89 -0.14 -1.02
CA ASP A 100 10.21 -1.56 -0.95
C ASP A 100 10.52 -2.14 -2.34
N VAL A 101 11.24 -3.28 -2.37
CA VAL A 101 11.54 -4.04 -3.60
C VAL A 101 11.23 -5.51 -3.37
N ASP A 102 10.41 -6.10 -4.24
CA ASP A 102 10.06 -7.52 -4.13
C ASP A 102 11.28 -8.40 -4.47
N ALA A 103 11.93 -8.91 -3.43
CA ALA A 103 13.11 -9.77 -3.53
C ALA A 103 12.78 -11.20 -4.04
N GLY A 104 11.51 -11.54 -4.26
CA GLY A 104 11.09 -12.89 -4.61
C GLY A 104 11.35 -13.91 -3.49
N ILE A 105 11.01 -15.18 -3.76
CA ILE A 105 11.09 -16.27 -2.75
C ILE A 105 12.54 -16.63 -2.38
N ASN A 106 13.48 -16.41 -3.30
CA ASN A 106 14.88 -16.82 -3.13
C ASN A 106 15.84 -15.64 -2.89
N GLY A 107 15.35 -14.41 -2.74
CA GLY A 107 16.19 -13.21 -2.63
C GLY A 107 16.70 -12.65 -3.96
N ASP A 108 16.57 -13.43 -5.04
CA ASP A 108 16.72 -12.94 -6.41
C ASP A 108 15.33 -12.56 -6.94
N CYS A 109 15.19 -11.37 -7.53
CA CYS A 109 13.98 -10.88 -8.21
C CYS A 109 13.70 -11.71 -9.49
N SER A 110 13.48 -13.01 -9.30
CA SER A 110 13.39 -14.03 -10.33
C SER A 110 11.99 -14.04 -10.91
N GLY A 111 11.75 -13.13 -11.85
CA GLY A 111 10.47 -12.94 -12.52
C GLY A 111 10.61 -12.47 -13.97
N ILE A 112 9.50 -12.18 -14.63
CA ILE A 112 9.47 -11.51 -15.96
C ILE A 112 9.45 -9.98 -15.84
N PHE A 113 9.39 -9.46 -14.61
CA PHE A 113 9.41 -8.05 -14.25
C PHE A 113 10.05 -7.90 -12.87
N LEU A 114 10.58 -6.72 -12.61
CA LEU A 114 10.94 -6.28 -11.27
C LEU A 114 9.71 -5.59 -10.65
N ARG A 115 9.38 -5.90 -9.39
CA ARG A 115 8.27 -5.22 -8.69
C ARG A 115 8.85 -4.34 -7.59
N VAL A 116 8.52 -3.05 -7.65
CA VAL A 116 8.93 -2.07 -6.64
C VAL A 116 7.70 -1.40 -6.05
N CYS A 117 7.74 -1.12 -4.76
CA CYS A 117 6.73 -0.32 -4.08
C CYS A 117 7.19 1.13 -4.09
N VAL A 118 6.38 2.04 -4.59
CA VAL A 118 6.70 3.47 -4.68
C VAL A 118 5.66 4.30 -3.98
N LYS A 119 6.10 5.40 -3.36
CA LYS A 119 5.23 6.44 -2.84
C LYS A 119 4.88 7.40 -3.97
N ILE A 120 3.59 7.52 -4.26
CA ILE A 120 3.04 8.45 -5.24
C ILE A 120 2.28 9.55 -4.52
N ASP A 121 2.42 10.79 -5.02
CA ASP A 121 1.55 11.89 -4.61
C ASP A 121 0.16 11.69 -5.26
N VAL A 122 -0.92 11.92 -4.50
CA VAL A 122 -2.32 11.63 -4.90
C VAL A 122 -3.24 12.82 -4.69
#